data_AF-A0A9D6Y7W1-F1
#
_entry.id   AF-A0A9D6Y7W1-F1
#
_cell.length_a   1.000
_cell.length_b   1.000
_cell.length_c   1.000
_cell.angle_alpha   90.00
_cell.angle_beta   90.00
_cell.angle_gamma   90.00
#
_symmetry.space_group_name_H-M   'P 1'
#
loop_
_entity.id
_entity.type
_entity.pdbx_description
1 polymer ?
#
loop_
_entity_poly.entity_id
_entity_poly.type
_entity_poly.pdbx_seq_one_letter_code
_entity_poly.pdbx_strand_id
1 'polypeptide(L)' 'MHEPSALSLFLEIAMAPDNIPIVGMMFLIGYFTYLGFREARKNDKLIAEGRQNEILRKMQE' A
#
# COMPACT_ATOMS: atom_id res chain seq x y z
N MET A 1 -18.94 14.96 -32.51
CA MET A 1 -18.08 15.37 -31.39
C MET A 1 -17.57 14.10 -30.74
N HIS A 2 -16.26 13.96 -30.50
CA HIS A 2 -15.71 12.79 -29.81
C HIS A 2 -15.90 13.04 -28.31
N GLU A 3 -16.78 12.28 -27.67
CA GLU A 3 -16.97 12.41 -26.23
C GLU A 3 -15.73 11.88 -25.50
N PRO A 4 -15.17 12.63 -24.54
CA PRO A 4 -14.03 12.15 -23.79
C PRO A 4 -14.43 10.91 -22.99
N SER A 5 -13.59 9.89 -23.02
CA SER A 5 -13.78 8.68 -22.22
C SER A 5 -13.69 8.99 -20.72
N ALA A 6 -14.36 8.19 -19.89
CA ALA A 6 -14.25 8.32 -18.43
C ALA A 6 -12.79 8.19 -17.94
N LEU A 7 -11.99 7.37 -18.63
CA LEU A 7 -10.56 7.20 -18.32
C LEU A 7 -9.75 8.46 -18.65
N SER A 8 -10.04 9.13 -19.77
CA SER A 8 -9.34 10.39 -20.11
C SER A 8 -9.65 11.49 -19.09
N LEU A 9 -10.90 11.60 -18.64
CA LEU A 9 -11.27 12.57 -17.60
C LEU A 9 -10.58 12.25 -16.27
N PHE A 10 -10.54 10.97 -15.88
CA PHE A 10 -9.86 10.54 -14.67
C PHE A 10 -8.36 10.84 -14.70
N LEU A 11 -7.69 10.55 -15.82
CA LEU A 11 -6.26 10.83 -15.99
C LEU A 11 -5.96 12.32 -15.97
N GLU A 12 -6.81 13.14 -16.58
CA GLU A 12 -6.67 14.60 -16.56
C GLU A 12 -6.74 15.16 -15.13
N ILE A 13 -7.68 14.68 -14.31
CA ILE A 13 -7.79 15.04 -12.90
C ILE A 13 -6.57 14.53 -12.11
N ALA A 14 -6.21 13.25 -12.27
CA ALA A 14 -5.13 12.65 -11.49
C ALA A 14 -3.76 13.26 -11.79
N MET A 15 -3.53 13.68 -13.04
CA MET A 15 -2.25 14.25 -13.49
C MET A 15 -2.21 15.79 -13.39
N ALA A 16 -3.28 16.43 -12.90
CA ALA A 16 -3.27 17.85 -12.61
C ALA A 16 -2.14 18.17 -11.60
N PRO A 17 -1.35 19.25 -11.79
CA PRO A 17 -0.15 19.51 -10.99
C PRO A 17 -0.38 19.55 -9.47
N ASP A 18 -1.54 20.04 -9.05
CA ASP A 18 -1.99 20.13 -7.67
C ASP A 18 -2.42 18.78 -7.07
N ASN A 19 -2.75 17.80 -7.92
CA ASN A 19 -3.16 16.45 -7.51
C ASN A 19 -1.99 15.45 -7.42
N ILE A 20 -0.82 15.81 -7.97
CA ILE A 20 0.38 14.96 -7.89
C ILE A 20 0.72 14.57 -6.43
N PRO A 21 0.67 15.48 -5.43
CA PRO A 21 0.92 15.11 -4.04
C PRO A 21 -0.07 14.06 -3.50
N ILE A 22 -1.37 14.21 -3.74
CA ILE A 22 -2.36 13.24 -3.23
C ILE A 22 -2.23 11.88 -3.92
N VAL A 23 -1.92 11.83 -5.21
CA VAL A 23 -1.63 10.57 -5.92
C VAL A 23 -0.40 9.88 -5.31
N GLY A 24 0.65 10.65 -5.00
CA GLY A 24 1.82 10.15 -4.27
C GLY A 24 1.45 9.57 -2.90
N MET A 25 0.61 10.27 -2.12
CA MET A 25 0.14 9.78 -0.82
C MET A 25 -0.69 8.50 -0.96
N MET A 26 -1.57 8.40 -1.96
CA MET A 26 -2.35 7.19 -2.23
C MET A 26 -1.45 6.00 -2.55
N PHE A 27 -0.39 6.21 -3.32
CA PHE A 27 0.62 5.19 -3.57
C PHE A 27 1.31 4.75 -2.27
N LEU A 28 1.74 5.71 -1.43
CA LEU A 28 2.39 5.40 -0.15
C LEU A 28 1.45 4.63 0.79
N ILE A 29 0.19 5.03 0.90
CA ILE A 29 -0.82 4.32 1.69
C ILE A 29 -0.94 2.89 1.19
N GLY A 30 -1.16 2.69 -0.11
CA GLY A 30 -1.25 1.34 -0.69
C GLY A 30 0.00 0.49 -0.42
N TYR A 31 1.19 1.09 -0.55
CA TYR A 31 2.46 0.43 -0.28
C TYR A 31 2.60 -0.01 1.18
N PHE A 32 2.37 0.89 2.14
CA PHE A 32 2.50 0.57 3.56
C PHE A 32 1.39 -0.36 4.05
N THR A 33 0.18 -0.26 3.51
CA THR A 33 -0.89 -1.23 3.74
C THR A 33 -0.47 -2.63 3.27
N TYR A 34 0.08 -2.75 2.06
CA TYR A 34 0.61 -4.02 1.57
C TYR A 34 1.73 -4.57 2.46
N LEU A 35 2.70 -3.72 2.83
CA LEU A 35 3.77 -4.12 3.74
C LEU A 35 3.24 -4.62 5.08
N GLY A 36 2.27 -3.92 5.68
CA GLY A 36 1.62 -4.32 6.91
C GLY A 36 0.98 -5.70 6.79
N PHE A 37 0.18 -5.94 5.75
CA PHE A 37 -0.43 -7.26 5.49
C PHE A 37 0.60 -8.35 5.21
N ARG A 38 1.71 -8.01 4.54
CA ARG A 38 2.78 -8.97 4.26
C ARG A 38 3.48 -9.40 5.55
N GLU A 39 3.80 -8.47 6.44
CA GLU A 39 4.43 -8.82 7.73
C GLU A 39 3.43 -9.49 8.68
N ALA A 40 2.16 -9.10 8.68
CA ALA A 40 1.11 -9.78 9.44
C ALA A 40 1.01 -11.27 9.07
N ARG A 41 0.92 -11.60 7.78
CA ARG A 41 0.89 -13.00 7.32
C ARG A 41 2.12 -13.82 7.74
N LYS A 42 3.31 -13.20 7.76
CA LYS A 42 4.54 -13.87 8.22
C LYS A 42 4.47 -14.13 9.73
N ASN A 43 3.99 -13.17 10.49
CA ASN A 43 3.83 -13.29 11.94
C ASN A 43 2.77 -14.34 12.30
N ASP A 44 1.64 -14.37 11.59
CA ASP A 44 0.59 -15.38 11.78
C ASP A 44 1.14 -16.81 11.58
N LYS A 45 2.00 -17.00 10.56
CA LYS A 45 2.68 -18.29 10.32
C LYS A 45 3.58 -18.68 11.49
N LEU A 46 4.41 -17.75 11.99
CA LEU A 46 5.29 -18.03 13.13
C LEU A 46 4.51 -18.34 14.40
N ILE A 47 3.37 -17.66 14.62
CA ILE A 47 2.47 -17.93 15.75
C ILE A 47 1.90 -19.35 15.64
N ALA A 48 1.42 -19.75 14.45
CA ALA A 48 0.89 -21.09 14.23
C ALA A 48 1.95 -22.19 14.44
N GLU A 49 3.23 -21.89 14.20
CA GLU A 49 4.37 -22.77 14.46
C GLU A 49 4.86 -22.73 15.92
N GLY A 50 4.26 -21.90 16.80
CA GLY A 50 4.71 -21.72 18.19
C GLY A 50 6.00 -20.90 18.35
N ARG A 51 6.44 -20.20 17.30
CA ARG A 51 7.73 -19.47 17.20
C ARG A 51 7.59 -17.97 17.46
N GLN A 52 6.69 -17.60 18.36
CA GLN A 52 6.35 -16.19 18.64
C GLN A 52 7.56 -15.36 19.10
N ASN A 53 8.51 -15.98 19.82
CA ASN A 53 9.74 -15.35 20.29
C ASN A 53 10.62 -14.81 19.14
N GLU A 54 10.54 -15.40 17.96
CA GLU A 54 11.30 -14.94 16.80
C GLU A 54 10.76 -13.64 16.21
N ILE A 55 9.46 -13.37 16.39
CA ILE A 55 8.83 -12.09 16.01
C ILE A 55 9.42 -10.97 16.87
N LEU A 56 9.46 -11.18 18.19
CA LEU A 56 10.01 -10.21 19.14
C LEU A 56 11.48 -9.91 18.87
N ARG A 57 12.28 -10.96 18.65
CA ARG A 57 13.70 -10.81 18.31
C ARG A 57 13.89 -9.96 17.06
N LYS A 58 13.14 -10.23 15.98
CA LYS A 58 13.23 -9.47 14.71
C LYS A 58 12.87 -7.99 14.87
N MET A 59 12.03 -7.61 15.84
CA MET A 59 11.66 -6.20 16.08
C MET A 59 12.69 -5.43 16.92
N GLN A 60 13.59 -6.14 17.60
CA GLN A 60 14.62 -5.57 18.48
C GLN A 60 15.98 -5.42 17.80
N GLU A 61 16.13 -5.97 16.59
CA GLU A 61 17.29 -5.81 15.70
C GLU A 61 17.15 -4.54 14.84
#